data_AF-A0A838F135-F1
#
_entry.id   AF-A0A838F135-F1
#
_cell.length_a   1.000
_cell.length_b   1.000
_cell.length_c   1.000
_cell.angle_alpha   90.00
_cell.angle_beta   90.00
_cell.angle_gamma   90.00
#
_symmetry.space_group_name_H-M   'P 1'
#
loop_
_entity.id
_entity.type
_entity.pdbx_description
1 polymer ?
#
loop_
_entity_poly.entity_id
_entity_poly.type
_entity_poly.pdbx_seq_one_letter_code
_entity_poly.pdbx_strand_id
1 'polypeptide(L)'
;AIYPDITPDGQEVVYVEGPDQSDLNITYQNLGKKLTQRFHAVQKGMILHPKFTKNGRYIYYSAPGPKAKNTIFYFDRAAEVDRQGQGINDYSLDKAKLLDETEESYFPRPSSDGSFIVYQRNTAGKKEIILFDRIENKKTVLAEGMSPALSFDERLIAYTSKKDGNWNIYVIERSTGVTTQATSDLKDEQAPTFMPDNTLAFASNKYDHYRLFKLVKAEWIAMNQGIQANEEVDFYSPQFSGNTTITQSLKAPFIGNARSSFGTVTHEGKLYMCGGHQGAEHTYPPESFSDMFIVYDAETNAWKELAPRPAKAHGYQLAAFGNYIYAFGGFAYSADHKPKWKSLAQIDRYDITTNKWETIGQLLSPRSSNTAVQIEGKVYLAGGWDSTPKFANDMDGKFSNDIEVFDLKTEKVELANFKLPAPLRRALTGIEHDGKIILVGGLGQGASHFELLNNVTAINPVDGTSHEMTALPFATFAPAAEILNNKLFVFGGMFKTGPMNYEYVSHIYRLDLNHSIWAHTGRCLTETKGFSQVFRLDDKTLGILGGHRYFEGYDSPVATFETLNSP
;
A
#
# COMPACT_ATOMS: atom_id res chain seq x y z
N ALA A 1 -16.53 -28.39 6.93
CA ALA A 1 -16.07 -27.01 6.67
C ALA A 1 -15.96 -26.80 5.16
N ILE A 2 -16.48 -25.68 4.66
CA ILE A 2 -16.45 -25.29 3.24
C ILE A 2 -16.06 -23.83 3.12
N TYR A 3 -15.56 -23.44 1.94
CA TYR A 3 -15.21 -22.05 1.59
C TYR A 3 -14.23 -21.37 2.57
N PRO A 4 -13.05 -21.97 2.84
CA PRO A 4 -12.08 -21.32 3.69
C PRO A 4 -11.56 -20.03 3.06
N ASP A 5 -11.01 -19.17 3.91
CA ASP A 5 -10.13 -18.06 3.62
C ASP A 5 -9.09 -17.92 4.71
N ILE A 6 -7.93 -17.39 4.37
CA ILE A 6 -6.79 -17.25 5.28
C ILE A 6 -6.26 -15.83 5.18
N THR A 7 -5.95 -15.21 6.32
CA THR A 7 -5.30 -13.91 6.34
C THR A 7 -3.93 -13.99 5.69
N PRO A 8 -3.41 -12.88 5.13
CA PRO A 8 -2.14 -12.94 4.47
C PRO A 8 -1.00 -13.36 5.41
N ASP A 9 -1.09 -13.07 6.71
CA ASP A 9 -0.12 -13.53 7.71
C ASP A 9 -0.15 -15.02 8.05
N GLY A 10 -1.15 -15.74 7.55
CA GLY A 10 -1.32 -17.16 7.80
C GLY A 10 -1.72 -17.49 9.23
N GLN A 11 -2.10 -16.49 10.04
CA GLN A 11 -2.44 -16.69 11.45
C GLN A 11 -3.93 -16.90 11.69
N GLU A 12 -4.79 -16.46 10.78
CA GLU A 12 -6.24 -16.47 10.97
C GLU A 12 -6.94 -17.09 9.77
N VAL A 13 -7.96 -17.90 10.06
CA VAL A 13 -8.76 -18.61 9.05
C VAL A 13 -10.22 -18.30 9.30
N VAL A 14 -11.00 -18.11 8.25
CA VAL A 14 -12.47 -18.10 8.31
C VAL A 14 -13.02 -19.12 7.34
N TYR A 15 -14.08 -19.82 7.73
CA TYR A 15 -14.73 -20.81 6.88
C TYR A 15 -16.20 -20.98 7.29
N VAL A 16 -16.94 -21.77 6.54
CA VAL A 16 -18.35 -22.06 6.83
C VAL A 16 -18.51 -23.51 7.29
N GLU A 17 -19.30 -23.74 8.35
CA GLU A 17 -19.68 -25.07 8.82
C GLU A 17 -21.11 -25.10 9.35
N GLY A 18 -21.73 -26.27 9.35
CA GLY A 18 -23.08 -26.49 9.85
C GLY A 18 -23.55 -27.92 9.56
N PRO A 19 -24.67 -28.36 10.16
CA PRO A 19 -25.23 -29.69 9.91
C PRO A 19 -25.69 -29.87 8.46
N ASP A 20 -26.21 -28.82 7.82
CA ASP A 20 -26.63 -28.81 6.42
C ASP A 20 -26.69 -27.39 5.84
N GLN A 21 -27.08 -27.26 4.57
CA GLN A 21 -27.11 -25.98 3.82
C GLN A 21 -28.11 -24.94 4.35
N SER A 22 -29.08 -25.34 5.18
CA SER A 22 -30.08 -24.46 5.77
C SER A 22 -29.63 -23.84 7.09
N ASP A 23 -28.58 -24.37 7.72
CA ASP A 23 -28.11 -23.96 9.05
C ASP A 23 -26.58 -23.82 9.09
N LEU A 24 -26.06 -22.93 8.25
CA LEU A 24 -24.63 -22.66 8.15
C LEU A 24 -24.20 -21.50 9.06
N ASN A 25 -22.97 -21.59 9.58
CA ASN A 25 -22.33 -20.61 10.45
C ASN A 25 -20.98 -20.19 9.89
N ILE A 26 -20.58 -18.95 10.16
CA ILE A 26 -19.23 -18.46 9.89
C ILE A 26 -18.36 -18.81 11.09
N THR A 27 -17.32 -19.60 10.88
CA THR A 27 -16.35 -19.94 11.91
C THR A 27 -15.05 -19.22 11.66
N TYR A 28 -14.61 -18.46 12.65
CA TYR A 28 -13.31 -17.80 12.68
C TYR A 28 -12.36 -18.57 13.60
N GLN A 29 -11.11 -18.73 13.18
CA GLN A 29 -10.04 -19.33 13.95
C GLN A 29 -8.81 -18.44 13.94
N ASN A 30 -8.22 -18.24 15.12
CA ASN A 30 -6.86 -17.72 15.26
C ASN A 30 -5.94 -18.89 15.61
N LEU A 31 -5.09 -19.28 14.67
CA LEU A 31 -4.23 -20.46 14.77
C LEU A 31 -3.15 -20.28 15.84
N GLY A 32 -2.54 -19.09 15.92
CA GLY A 32 -1.51 -18.77 16.91
C GLY A 32 -2.05 -18.75 18.34
N LYS A 33 -3.25 -18.19 18.54
CA LYS A 33 -3.91 -18.13 19.86
C LYS A 33 -4.73 -19.38 20.20
N LYS A 34 -4.87 -20.33 19.27
CA LYS A 34 -5.77 -21.50 19.38
C LYS A 34 -7.20 -21.09 19.77
N LEU A 35 -7.68 -19.98 19.23
CA LEU A 35 -9.03 -19.45 19.48
C LEU A 35 -9.94 -19.85 18.32
N THR A 36 -11.18 -20.24 18.63
CA THR A 36 -12.22 -20.53 17.63
C THR A 36 -13.54 -19.93 18.08
N GLN A 37 -14.22 -19.21 17.19
CA GLN A 37 -15.49 -18.53 17.46
C GLN A 37 -16.46 -18.79 16.31
N ARG A 38 -17.75 -18.98 16.62
CA ARG A 38 -18.80 -19.22 15.63
C ARG A 38 -19.79 -18.07 15.61
N PHE A 39 -20.18 -17.69 14.40
CA PHE A 39 -21.02 -16.55 14.12
C PHE A 39 -22.22 -16.97 13.28
N HIS A 40 -23.40 -16.67 13.80
CA HIS A 40 -24.71 -16.97 13.22
C HIS A 40 -25.19 -15.76 12.43
N ALA A 41 -25.53 -15.94 11.16
CA ALA A 41 -26.21 -14.89 10.40
C ALA A 41 -27.63 -14.69 10.95
N VAL A 42 -28.12 -13.44 10.92
CA VAL A 42 -29.47 -13.09 11.39
C VAL A 42 -30.56 -13.91 10.67
N GLN A 43 -30.35 -14.20 9.39
CA GLN A 43 -31.22 -15.06 8.60
C GLN A 43 -30.51 -16.38 8.29
N LYS A 44 -31.16 -17.48 8.65
CA LYS A 44 -30.69 -18.82 8.34
C LYS A 44 -30.72 -19.10 6.85
N GLY A 45 -29.75 -19.88 6.38
CA GLY A 45 -29.67 -20.38 5.01
C GLY A 45 -28.23 -20.49 4.53
N MET A 46 -28.08 -20.49 3.21
CA MET A 46 -26.79 -20.76 2.59
C MET A 46 -25.83 -19.57 2.74
N ILE A 47 -24.78 -19.76 3.56
CA ILE A 47 -23.66 -18.82 3.71
C ILE A 47 -22.51 -19.24 2.78
N LEU A 48 -22.01 -18.30 1.99
CA LEU A 48 -20.99 -18.57 0.98
C LEU A 48 -19.79 -17.63 1.10
N HIS A 49 -18.60 -18.22 0.96
CA HIS A 49 -17.33 -17.52 0.71
C HIS A 49 -17.07 -16.35 1.67
N PRO A 50 -16.93 -16.62 2.98
CA PRO A 50 -16.39 -15.62 3.88
C PRO A 50 -14.98 -15.24 3.40
N LYS A 51 -14.67 -13.94 3.37
CA LYS A 51 -13.41 -13.39 2.86
C LYS A 51 -12.92 -12.28 3.75
N PHE A 52 -11.66 -12.36 4.15
CA PHE A 52 -10.97 -11.26 4.80
C PHE A 52 -10.67 -10.15 3.78
N THR A 53 -10.71 -8.90 4.23
CA THR A 53 -9.84 -7.88 3.63
C THR A 53 -8.39 -8.24 3.92
N LYS A 54 -7.44 -7.91 3.04
CA LYS A 54 -6.04 -8.35 3.22
C LYS A 54 -5.38 -7.75 4.47
N ASN A 55 -5.80 -6.58 4.92
CA ASN A 55 -5.37 -6.02 6.20
C ASN A 55 -6.02 -6.70 7.44
N GLY A 56 -6.91 -7.69 7.23
CA GLY A 56 -7.59 -8.44 8.27
C GLY A 56 -8.75 -7.70 8.96
N ARG A 57 -9.02 -6.43 8.61
CA ARG A 57 -9.99 -5.59 9.33
C ARG A 57 -11.43 -6.07 9.17
N TYR A 58 -11.85 -6.45 7.97
CA TYR A 58 -13.23 -6.80 7.68
C TYR A 58 -13.35 -8.25 7.22
N ILE A 59 -14.47 -8.88 7.53
CA ILE A 59 -14.89 -10.15 6.94
C ILE A 59 -16.16 -9.89 6.14
N TYR A 60 -16.12 -10.22 4.84
CA TYR A 60 -17.25 -10.18 3.93
C TYR A 60 -17.79 -11.59 3.69
N TYR A 61 -19.09 -11.75 3.47
CA TYR A 61 -19.69 -13.03 3.14
C TYR A 61 -21.01 -12.84 2.39
N SER A 62 -21.45 -13.86 1.65
CA SER A 62 -22.80 -13.87 1.06
C SER A 62 -23.75 -14.70 1.91
N ALA A 63 -24.94 -14.18 2.19
CA ALA A 63 -25.97 -14.85 2.98
C ALA A 63 -27.38 -14.34 2.59
N PRO A 64 -28.46 -15.03 3.00
CA PRO A 64 -29.82 -14.56 2.77
C PRO A 64 -30.05 -13.15 3.33
N GLY A 65 -30.50 -12.24 2.46
CA GLY A 65 -30.88 -10.88 2.83
C GLY A 65 -32.39 -10.71 3.08
N PRO A 66 -32.83 -9.51 3.48
CA PRO A 66 -34.23 -9.19 3.86
C PRO A 66 -35.32 -9.65 2.88
N LYS A 67 -35.00 -9.79 1.59
CA LYS A 67 -35.93 -10.18 0.52
C LYS A 67 -35.78 -11.65 0.09
N ALA A 68 -35.23 -12.51 0.95
CA ALA A 68 -34.97 -13.94 0.69
C ALA A 68 -34.08 -14.21 -0.55
N LYS A 69 -33.31 -13.20 -0.97
CA LYS A 69 -32.24 -13.31 -1.97
C LYS A 69 -30.91 -13.17 -1.27
N ASN A 70 -29.91 -13.93 -1.70
CA ASN A 70 -28.57 -13.78 -1.15
C ASN A 70 -28.02 -12.40 -1.50
N THR A 71 -27.43 -11.75 -0.51
CA THR A 71 -26.67 -10.50 -0.66
C THR A 71 -25.36 -10.62 0.11
N ILE A 72 -24.48 -9.64 -0.09
CA ILE A 72 -23.21 -9.54 0.61
C ILE A 72 -23.37 -8.73 1.89
N PHE A 73 -22.87 -9.29 2.97
CA PHE A 73 -22.71 -8.66 4.27
C PHE A 73 -21.24 -8.49 4.60
N TYR A 74 -20.94 -7.58 5.52
CA TYR A 74 -19.61 -7.44 6.10
C TYR A 74 -19.65 -6.94 7.53
N PHE A 75 -18.63 -7.28 8.31
CA PHE A 75 -18.46 -6.77 9.67
C PHE A 75 -16.99 -6.46 9.97
N ASP A 76 -16.78 -5.52 10.87
CA ASP A 76 -15.45 -5.20 11.39
C ASP A 76 -15.04 -6.30 12.38
N ARG A 77 -13.94 -6.99 12.07
CA ARG A 77 -13.41 -8.09 12.85
C ARG A 77 -13.07 -7.64 14.26
N ALA A 78 -12.46 -6.48 14.44
CA ALA A 78 -12.12 -5.99 15.77
C ALA A 78 -13.35 -5.65 16.59
N ALA A 79 -14.46 -5.27 15.94
CA ALA A 79 -15.71 -4.98 16.62
C ALA A 79 -16.47 -6.24 17.08
N GLU A 80 -16.37 -7.35 16.33
CA GLU A 80 -17.19 -8.55 16.55
C GLU A 80 -16.39 -9.76 17.04
N VAL A 81 -15.16 -9.96 16.60
CA VAL A 81 -14.29 -11.09 16.97
C VAL A 81 -13.41 -10.72 18.16
N ASP A 82 -12.66 -9.62 18.06
CA ASP A 82 -11.63 -9.28 19.06
C ASP A 82 -12.21 -8.85 20.42
N ARG A 83 -13.49 -8.45 20.49
CA ARG A 83 -14.17 -8.10 21.75
C ARG A 83 -14.72 -9.30 22.51
N GLN A 84 -14.82 -10.45 21.87
CA GLN A 84 -15.50 -11.61 22.43
C GLN A 84 -14.55 -12.45 23.28
N GLY A 85 -15.12 -13.22 24.21
CA GLY A 85 -14.37 -14.09 25.12
C GLY A 85 -13.63 -15.25 24.43
N GLN A 86 -12.87 -16.00 25.21
CA GLN A 86 -12.17 -17.19 24.75
C GLN A 86 -13.12 -18.40 24.62
N GLY A 87 -12.86 -19.27 23.63
CA GLY A 87 -13.60 -20.51 23.40
C GLY A 87 -14.67 -20.42 22.32
N ILE A 88 -15.23 -21.58 21.95
CA ILE A 88 -16.31 -21.69 20.97
C ILE A 88 -17.61 -21.28 21.65
N ASN A 89 -18.05 -20.06 21.36
CA ASN A 89 -19.40 -19.61 21.67
C ASN A 89 -20.11 -19.30 20.35
N ASP A 90 -21.43 -19.43 20.38
CA ASP A 90 -22.33 -19.09 19.28
C ASP A 90 -22.75 -17.61 19.41
N TYR A 91 -22.19 -16.74 18.57
CA TYR A 91 -22.46 -15.31 18.54
C TYR A 91 -23.40 -14.94 17.39
N SER A 92 -24.27 -13.95 17.57
CA SER A 92 -25.08 -13.41 16.46
C SER A 92 -24.35 -12.30 15.72
N LEU A 93 -24.48 -12.23 14.39
CA LEU A 93 -24.00 -11.13 13.54
C LEU A 93 -25.05 -10.04 13.32
N ASP A 94 -25.74 -9.61 14.38
CA ASP A 94 -26.79 -8.57 14.29
C ASP A 94 -26.27 -7.21 13.80
N LYS A 95 -24.96 -6.97 13.94
CA LYS A 95 -24.28 -5.73 13.54
C LYS A 95 -23.59 -5.82 12.18
N ALA A 96 -23.68 -6.96 11.49
CA ALA A 96 -23.18 -7.06 10.13
C ALA A 96 -23.95 -6.08 9.22
N LYS A 97 -23.21 -5.35 8.40
CA LYS A 97 -23.74 -4.36 7.47
C LYS A 97 -24.02 -5.03 6.13
N LEU A 98 -25.13 -4.68 5.50
CA LEU A 98 -25.39 -5.04 4.11
C LEU A 98 -24.52 -4.19 3.20
N LEU A 99 -23.98 -4.81 2.14
CA LEU A 99 -23.32 -4.09 1.07
C LEU A 99 -24.35 -3.38 0.19
N ASP A 100 -25.42 -4.08 -0.19
CA ASP A 100 -26.56 -3.55 -0.95
C ASP A 100 -27.81 -4.42 -0.72
N GLU A 101 -28.96 -3.82 -0.44
CA GLU A 101 -30.22 -4.52 -0.18
C GLU A 101 -31.10 -4.76 -1.41
N THR A 102 -30.72 -4.20 -2.56
CA THR A 102 -31.53 -4.13 -3.78
C THR A 102 -31.16 -5.20 -4.80
N GLU A 103 -29.98 -5.80 -4.69
CA GLU A 103 -29.46 -6.76 -5.67
C GLU A 103 -29.11 -8.11 -5.05
N GLU A 104 -29.16 -9.14 -5.89
CA GLU A 104 -28.72 -10.48 -5.54
C GLU A 104 -27.22 -10.60 -5.81
N SER A 105 -26.42 -10.86 -4.78
CA SER A 105 -24.95 -10.78 -4.86
C SER A 105 -24.22 -11.93 -4.15
N TYR A 106 -23.12 -12.37 -4.74
CA TYR A 106 -22.35 -13.55 -4.37
C TYR A 106 -20.84 -13.34 -4.46
N PHE A 107 -20.09 -14.18 -3.73
CA PHE A 107 -18.64 -14.34 -3.89
C PHE A 107 -17.86 -13.03 -3.74
N PRO A 108 -17.94 -12.38 -2.57
CA PRO A 108 -17.21 -11.14 -2.33
C PRO A 108 -15.71 -11.34 -2.50
N ARG A 109 -15.03 -10.35 -3.08
CA ARG A 109 -13.57 -10.23 -3.19
C ARG A 109 -13.18 -8.80 -2.83
N PRO A 110 -13.12 -8.48 -1.54
CA PRO A 110 -12.81 -7.13 -1.10
C PRO A 110 -11.33 -6.80 -1.39
N SER A 111 -11.07 -5.52 -1.65
CA SER A 111 -9.73 -4.93 -1.64
C SER A 111 -9.07 -5.01 -0.27
N SER A 112 -7.80 -4.61 -0.20
CA SER A 112 -6.94 -4.77 0.96
C SER A 112 -7.49 -4.12 2.22
N ASP A 113 -8.16 -2.98 2.11
CA ASP A 113 -8.81 -2.27 3.20
C ASP A 113 -10.33 -2.19 3.06
N GLY A 114 -10.88 -2.79 1.99
CA GLY A 114 -12.30 -2.78 1.67
C GLY A 114 -12.78 -1.51 0.96
N SER A 115 -11.91 -0.59 0.55
CA SER A 115 -12.25 0.61 -0.23
C SER A 115 -13.03 0.32 -1.52
N PHE A 116 -12.73 -0.78 -2.19
CA PHE A 116 -13.57 -1.36 -3.23
C PHE A 116 -13.79 -2.86 -3.03
N ILE A 117 -14.77 -3.41 -3.74
CA ILE A 117 -15.07 -4.84 -3.74
C ILE A 117 -15.45 -5.33 -5.14
N VAL A 118 -14.94 -6.50 -5.51
CA VAL A 118 -15.39 -7.23 -6.69
C VAL A 118 -16.32 -8.35 -6.27
N TYR A 119 -17.44 -8.53 -6.95
CA TYR A 119 -18.39 -9.60 -6.64
C TYR A 119 -19.21 -10.00 -7.87
N GLN A 120 -19.91 -11.12 -7.75
CA GLN A 120 -20.89 -11.54 -8.74
C GLN A 120 -22.27 -10.99 -8.38
N ARG A 121 -22.94 -10.35 -9.34
CA ARG A 121 -24.34 -9.95 -9.25
C ARG A 121 -25.20 -10.83 -10.15
N ASN A 122 -26.35 -11.28 -9.65
CA ASN A 122 -27.35 -11.99 -10.45
C ASN A 122 -28.54 -11.07 -10.76
N THR A 123 -28.81 -10.85 -12.05
CA THR A 123 -29.92 -10.01 -12.52
C THR A 123 -30.64 -10.71 -13.67
N ALA A 124 -31.94 -10.98 -13.53
CA ALA A 124 -32.84 -11.43 -14.62
C ALA A 124 -32.20 -12.38 -15.67
N GLY A 125 -31.62 -13.49 -15.23
CA GLY A 125 -31.01 -14.50 -16.10
C GLY A 125 -29.53 -14.31 -16.45
N LYS A 126 -28.90 -13.22 -15.98
CA LYS A 126 -27.48 -12.93 -16.17
C LYS A 126 -26.70 -13.00 -14.86
N LYS A 127 -25.42 -13.37 -14.99
CA LYS A 127 -24.41 -13.28 -13.92
C LYS A 127 -23.37 -12.26 -14.36
N GLU A 128 -23.14 -11.25 -13.54
CA GLU A 128 -22.30 -10.11 -13.86
C GLU A 128 -21.17 -9.99 -12.84
N ILE A 129 -19.96 -9.69 -13.31
CA ILE A 129 -18.84 -9.31 -12.44
C ILE A 129 -18.92 -7.81 -12.23
N ILE A 130 -19.09 -7.40 -10.98
CA ILE A 130 -19.22 -6.00 -10.59
C ILE A 130 -17.98 -5.58 -9.82
N LEU A 131 -17.44 -4.42 -10.16
CA LEU A 131 -16.55 -3.66 -9.28
C LEU A 131 -17.37 -2.55 -8.65
N PHE A 132 -17.45 -2.56 -7.32
CA PHE A 132 -18.07 -1.50 -6.54
C PHE A 132 -16.99 -0.72 -5.79
N ASP A 133 -16.73 0.50 -6.28
CA ASP A 133 -15.96 1.50 -5.58
C ASP A 133 -16.82 2.07 -4.45
N ARG A 134 -16.45 1.78 -3.20
CA ARG A 134 -17.20 2.23 -2.03
C ARG A 134 -16.82 3.64 -1.62
N ILE A 135 -15.75 4.20 -2.17
CA ILE A 135 -15.33 5.58 -1.91
C ILE A 135 -16.17 6.53 -2.76
N GLU A 136 -16.27 6.28 -4.07
CA GLU A 136 -17.10 7.07 -4.99
C GLU A 136 -18.57 6.64 -4.99
N ASN A 137 -18.90 5.56 -4.27
CA ASN A 137 -20.21 4.90 -4.32
C ASN A 137 -20.63 4.55 -5.76
N LYS A 138 -19.70 3.97 -6.53
CA LYS A 138 -19.85 3.74 -7.97
C LYS A 138 -19.72 2.26 -8.31
N LYS A 139 -20.72 1.71 -9.00
CA LYS A 139 -20.72 0.34 -9.50
C LYS A 139 -20.43 0.31 -11.00
N THR A 140 -19.51 -0.55 -11.39
CA THR A 140 -19.14 -0.80 -12.79
C THR A 140 -19.35 -2.27 -13.12
N VAL A 141 -20.15 -2.55 -14.15
CA VAL A 141 -20.26 -3.91 -14.72
C VAL A 141 -19.01 -4.15 -15.56
N LEU A 142 -18.18 -5.12 -15.15
CA LEU A 142 -16.92 -5.43 -15.83
C LEU A 142 -17.11 -6.49 -16.92
N ALA A 143 -17.90 -7.53 -16.64
CA ALA A 143 -18.11 -8.63 -17.57
C ALA A 143 -19.36 -9.45 -17.21
N GLU A 144 -19.85 -10.24 -18.16
CA GLU A 144 -20.76 -11.35 -17.88
C GLU A 144 -19.95 -12.60 -17.49
N GLY A 145 -20.23 -13.15 -16.31
CA GLY A 145 -19.47 -14.24 -15.71
C GLY A 145 -19.76 -14.45 -14.24
N MET A 146 -18.99 -15.33 -13.60
CA MET A 146 -19.17 -15.70 -12.19
C MET A 146 -17.84 -15.98 -11.47
N SER A 147 -17.94 -16.18 -10.16
CA SER A 147 -16.82 -16.60 -9.29
C SER A 147 -15.57 -15.73 -9.43
N PRO A 148 -15.65 -14.41 -9.16
CA PRO A 148 -14.51 -13.54 -9.31
C PRO A 148 -13.39 -13.85 -8.30
N ALA A 149 -12.18 -13.40 -8.65
CA ALA A 149 -11.02 -13.32 -7.78
C ALA A 149 -10.25 -12.03 -8.04
N LEU A 150 -9.54 -11.56 -7.02
CA LEU A 150 -8.74 -10.34 -7.06
C LEU A 150 -7.29 -10.71 -6.74
N SER A 151 -6.34 -10.22 -7.53
CA SER A 151 -4.91 -10.48 -7.29
C SER A 151 -4.43 -9.87 -5.97
N PHE A 152 -3.28 -10.33 -5.47
CA PHE A 152 -2.71 -9.84 -4.22
C PHE A 152 -2.34 -8.36 -4.27
N ASP A 153 -1.90 -7.90 -5.43
CA ASP A 153 -1.69 -6.49 -5.74
C ASP A 153 -2.92 -5.76 -6.27
N GLU A 154 -4.07 -6.42 -6.32
CA GLU A 154 -5.34 -5.81 -6.70
C GLU A 154 -5.42 -5.29 -8.13
N ARG A 155 -4.42 -5.54 -8.98
CA ARG A 155 -4.42 -5.06 -10.37
C ARG A 155 -5.24 -5.94 -11.30
N LEU A 156 -5.37 -7.22 -10.99
CA LEU A 156 -6.00 -8.21 -11.86
C LEU A 156 -7.28 -8.74 -11.23
N ILE A 157 -8.32 -8.85 -12.04
CA ILE A 157 -9.59 -9.47 -11.68
C ILE A 157 -9.77 -10.70 -12.56
N ALA A 158 -9.74 -11.89 -11.97
CA ALA A 158 -10.05 -13.13 -12.68
C ALA A 158 -11.53 -13.48 -12.49
N TYR A 159 -12.15 -14.10 -13.47
CA TYR A 159 -13.52 -14.58 -13.39
C TYR A 159 -13.76 -15.75 -14.34
N THR A 160 -14.79 -16.54 -14.08
CA THR A 160 -15.20 -17.65 -14.94
C THR A 160 -16.31 -17.21 -15.88
N SER A 161 -16.24 -17.57 -17.17
CA SER A 161 -17.31 -17.32 -18.13
C SER A 161 -17.44 -18.44 -19.17
N LYS A 162 -18.64 -18.58 -19.75
CA LYS A 162 -18.98 -19.62 -20.73
C LYS A 162 -19.20 -19.04 -22.14
N LYS A 163 -18.48 -17.97 -22.48
CA LYS A 163 -18.66 -17.27 -23.76
C LYS A 163 -18.32 -18.14 -24.98
N ASP A 164 -17.38 -19.07 -24.82
CA ASP A 164 -16.84 -19.90 -25.91
C ASP A 164 -17.30 -21.38 -25.86
N GLY A 165 -18.37 -21.69 -25.12
CA GLY A 165 -19.01 -23.01 -25.09
C GLY A 165 -18.69 -23.88 -23.86
N ASN A 166 -17.47 -23.78 -23.31
CA ASN A 166 -17.06 -24.36 -22.02
C ASN A 166 -16.68 -23.26 -21.02
N TRP A 167 -16.60 -23.61 -19.73
CA TRP A 167 -16.19 -22.65 -18.71
C TRP A 167 -14.70 -22.37 -18.80
N ASN A 168 -14.35 -21.10 -19.03
CA ASN A 168 -12.96 -20.63 -19.10
C ASN A 168 -12.72 -19.50 -18.10
N ILE A 169 -11.46 -19.31 -17.71
CA ILE A 169 -11.02 -18.19 -16.88
C ILE A 169 -10.60 -17.03 -17.77
N TYR A 170 -11.11 -15.84 -17.44
CA TYR A 170 -10.72 -14.58 -18.05
C TYR A 170 -10.14 -13.67 -16.99
N VAL A 171 -9.20 -12.81 -17.38
CA VAL A 171 -8.50 -11.88 -16.49
C VAL A 171 -8.63 -10.46 -17.06
N ILE A 172 -9.05 -9.53 -16.22
CA ILE A 172 -9.16 -8.10 -16.51
C ILE A 172 -8.02 -7.37 -15.81
N GLU A 173 -7.26 -6.56 -16.54
CA GLU A 173 -6.33 -5.59 -15.95
C GLU A 173 -7.09 -4.29 -15.62
N ARG A 174 -7.21 -3.96 -14.33
CA ARG A 174 -8.05 -2.84 -13.86
C ARG A 174 -7.63 -1.47 -14.39
N SER A 175 -6.33 -1.26 -14.62
CA SER A 175 -5.81 0.03 -15.07
C SER A 175 -6.13 0.32 -16.54
N THR A 176 -6.31 -0.71 -17.36
CA THR A 176 -6.53 -0.59 -18.81
C THR A 176 -7.93 -1.05 -19.23
N GLY A 177 -8.60 -1.86 -18.41
CA GLY A 177 -9.83 -2.57 -18.77
C GLY A 177 -9.62 -3.72 -19.75
N VAL A 178 -8.37 -3.99 -20.16
CA VAL A 178 -8.07 -5.06 -21.12
C VAL A 178 -8.41 -6.41 -20.49
N THR A 179 -9.16 -7.22 -21.24
CA THR A 179 -9.56 -8.57 -20.84
C THR A 179 -8.81 -9.59 -21.69
N THR A 180 -8.22 -10.60 -21.05
CA THR A 180 -7.57 -11.74 -21.70
C THR A 180 -8.20 -13.04 -21.24
N GLN A 181 -8.32 -14.00 -22.16
CA GLN A 181 -8.69 -15.38 -21.83
C GLN A 181 -7.45 -16.12 -21.35
N ALA A 182 -7.45 -16.60 -20.11
CA ALA A 182 -6.31 -17.26 -19.47
C ALA A 182 -6.31 -18.78 -19.66
N THR A 183 -7.48 -19.39 -19.88
CA THR A 183 -7.63 -20.83 -20.12
C THR A 183 -8.45 -21.09 -21.38
N SER A 184 -8.20 -22.20 -22.05
CA SER A 184 -8.81 -22.53 -23.35
C SER A 184 -8.90 -24.05 -23.60
N ASP A 185 -8.93 -24.86 -22.54
CA ASP A 185 -9.13 -26.31 -22.74
C ASP A 185 -10.56 -26.59 -23.23
N LEU A 186 -10.85 -27.82 -23.68
CA LEU A 186 -12.22 -28.21 -24.05
C LEU A 186 -13.08 -28.54 -22.82
N LYS A 187 -12.43 -28.75 -21.69
CA LYS A 187 -13.03 -29.06 -20.39
C LYS A 187 -13.28 -27.77 -19.59
N ASP A 188 -13.88 -27.89 -18.42
CA ASP A 188 -14.30 -26.74 -17.63
C ASP A 188 -13.20 -26.30 -16.65
N GLU A 189 -12.87 -25.01 -16.68
CA GLU A 189 -12.04 -24.33 -15.71
C GLU A 189 -12.86 -23.34 -14.87
N GLN A 190 -12.73 -23.41 -13.55
CA GLN A 190 -13.55 -22.61 -12.63
C GLN A 190 -12.79 -22.19 -11.37
N ALA A 191 -13.48 -21.37 -10.56
CA ALA A 191 -13.04 -20.93 -9.25
C ALA A 191 -11.61 -20.36 -9.23
N PRO A 192 -11.34 -19.32 -10.05
CA PRO A 192 -10.03 -18.71 -10.09
C PRO A 192 -9.67 -18.10 -8.73
N THR A 193 -8.37 -18.01 -8.48
CA THR A 193 -7.77 -17.37 -7.31
C THR A 193 -6.35 -16.94 -7.68
N PHE A 194 -5.72 -16.12 -6.85
CA PHE A 194 -4.35 -15.70 -7.08
C PHE A 194 -3.44 -16.14 -5.94
N MET A 195 -2.24 -16.56 -6.30
CA MET A 195 -1.14 -16.77 -5.37
C MET A 195 -0.52 -15.42 -4.96
N PRO A 196 0.28 -15.36 -3.89
CA PRO A 196 0.87 -14.11 -3.38
C PRO A 196 1.74 -13.34 -4.38
N ASP A 197 2.30 -14.03 -5.37
CA ASP A 197 3.08 -13.48 -6.48
C ASP A 197 2.23 -13.08 -7.70
N ASN A 198 0.90 -13.04 -7.52
CA ASN A 198 -0.11 -12.83 -8.55
C ASN A 198 -0.18 -13.92 -9.63
N THR A 199 0.42 -15.10 -9.41
CA THR A 199 0.18 -16.25 -10.28
C THR A 199 -1.29 -16.69 -10.18
N LEU A 200 -1.96 -16.83 -11.33
CA LEU A 200 -3.33 -17.33 -11.39
C LEU A 200 -3.36 -18.82 -11.07
N ALA A 201 -4.23 -19.22 -10.14
CA ALA A 201 -4.56 -20.60 -9.87
C ALA A 201 -6.07 -20.84 -10.06
N PHE A 202 -6.44 -22.06 -10.45
CA PHE A 202 -7.81 -22.42 -10.81
C PHE A 202 -8.03 -23.93 -10.70
N ALA A 203 -9.29 -24.36 -10.71
CA ALA A 203 -9.67 -25.75 -10.78
C ALA A 203 -10.02 -26.12 -12.22
N SER A 204 -9.56 -27.28 -12.71
CA SER A 204 -9.91 -27.81 -14.03
C SER A 204 -10.29 -29.29 -13.95
N ASN A 205 -11.33 -29.70 -14.67
CA ASN A 205 -11.72 -31.10 -14.84
C ASN A 205 -11.16 -31.75 -16.12
N LYS A 206 -10.05 -31.23 -16.64
CA LYS A 206 -9.32 -31.79 -17.79
C LYS A 206 -9.00 -33.30 -17.67
N TYR A 207 -8.89 -33.80 -16.44
CA TYR A 207 -8.62 -35.21 -16.13
C TYR A 207 -9.80 -35.88 -15.38
N ASP A 208 -11.03 -35.54 -15.81
CA ASP A 208 -12.32 -36.09 -15.36
C ASP A 208 -12.74 -35.80 -13.91
N HIS A 209 -11.81 -35.37 -13.05
CA HIS A 209 -12.04 -34.78 -11.74
C HIS A 209 -11.38 -33.40 -11.64
N TYR A 210 -11.96 -32.50 -10.85
CA TYR A 210 -11.40 -31.17 -10.66
C TYR A 210 -10.09 -31.25 -9.86
N ARG A 211 -9.02 -30.79 -10.50
CA ARG A 211 -7.67 -30.66 -9.92
C ARG A 211 -7.23 -29.21 -9.95
N LEU A 212 -6.29 -28.86 -9.06
CA LEU A 212 -5.78 -27.51 -8.97
C LEU A 212 -4.57 -27.33 -9.89
N PHE A 213 -4.60 -26.23 -10.65
CA PHE A 213 -3.52 -25.82 -11.53
C PHE A 213 -3.13 -24.38 -11.23
N LYS A 214 -1.88 -24.05 -11.51
CA LYS A 214 -1.40 -22.68 -11.62
C LYS A 214 -0.88 -22.40 -13.02
N LEU A 215 -1.06 -21.18 -13.49
CA LEU A 215 -0.65 -20.73 -14.81
C LEU A 215 0.72 -20.04 -14.74
N VAL A 216 1.76 -20.66 -15.29
CA VAL A 216 3.12 -20.09 -15.33
C VAL A 216 3.58 -20.03 -16.78
N LYS A 217 3.81 -18.81 -17.30
CA LYS A 217 4.23 -18.59 -18.70
C LYS A 217 3.35 -19.33 -19.73
N ALA A 218 2.03 -19.26 -19.54
CA ALA A 218 1.01 -19.97 -20.32
C ALA A 218 0.98 -21.51 -20.17
N GLU A 219 1.83 -22.10 -19.34
CA GLU A 219 1.79 -23.52 -19.01
C GLU A 219 1.00 -23.80 -17.74
N TRP A 220 0.27 -24.92 -17.72
CA TRP A 220 -0.54 -25.34 -16.58
C TRP A 220 0.26 -26.31 -15.72
N ILE A 221 0.62 -25.87 -14.52
CA ILE A 221 1.36 -26.69 -13.56
C ILE A 221 0.37 -27.20 -12.51
N ALA A 222 0.21 -28.53 -12.42
CA ALA A 222 -0.61 -29.16 -11.41
C ALA A 222 -0.07 -28.87 -10.00
N MET A 223 -0.94 -28.49 -9.07
CA MET A 223 -0.58 -28.12 -7.69
C MET A 223 -0.75 -29.27 -6.68
N ASN A 224 -1.26 -30.42 -7.12
CA ASN A 224 -1.66 -31.52 -6.25
C ASN A 224 -0.51 -32.46 -5.84
N GLN A 225 0.76 -32.11 -6.08
CA GLN A 225 1.88 -32.96 -5.66
C GLN A 225 1.94 -33.04 -4.13
N GLY A 226 1.80 -34.26 -3.59
CA GLY A 226 1.86 -34.52 -2.14
C GLY A 226 0.54 -34.49 -1.38
N ILE A 227 -0.60 -34.25 -2.04
CA ILE A 227 -1.93 -34.35 -1.40
C ILE A 227 -2.39 -35.81 -1.43
N GLN A 228 -2.42 -36.48 -0.28
CA GLN A 228 -3.10 -37.77 -0.14
C GLN A 228 -4.61 -37.52 -0.07
N ALA A 229 -5.28 -37.59 -1.22
CA ALA A 229 -6.73 -37.70 -1.29
C ALA A 229 -7.09 -39.02 -2.00
N ASN A 230 -8.24 -39.59 -1.65
CA ASN A 230 -8.80 -40.69 -2.43
C ASN A 230 -8.97 -40.23 -3.88
N GLU A 231 -8.78 -41.12 -4.85
CA GLU A 231 -8.74 -40.81 -6.29
C GLU A 231 -10.04 -40.16 -6.84
N GLU A 232 -11.10 -40.07 -6.02
CA GLU A 232 -12.44 -39.58 -6.38
C GLU A 232 -12.79 -38.16 -5.87
N VAL A 233 -11.83 -37.38 -5.35
CA VAL A 233 -12.13 -36.06 -4.74
C VAL A 233 -11.86 -34.91 -5.69
N ASP A 234 -12.86 -34.05 -5.89
CA ASP A 234 -12.73 -32.77 -6.57
C ASP A 234 -12.13 -31.69 -5.66
N PHE A 235 -11.18 -30.92 -6.19
CA PHE A 235 -10.58 -29.77 -5.52
C PHE A 235 -11.02 -28.45 -6.15
N TYR A 236 -11.42 -27.50 -5.32
CA TYR A 236 -11.84 -26.17 -5.75
C TYR A 236 -11.20 -25.05 -4.92
N SER A 237 -10.93 -23.92 -5.56
CA SER A 237 -10.68 -22.62 -4.93
C SER A 237 -9.66 -22.63 -3.77
N PRO A 238 -8.37 -22.96 -4.00
CA PRO A 238 -7.36 -22.90 -2.95
C PRO A 238 -7.19 -21.47 -2.43
N GLN A 239 -6.77 -21.34 -1.17
CA GLN A 239 -6.47 -20.06 -0.55
C GLN A 239 -5.02 -20.03 -0.12
N PHE A 240 -4.41 -18.85 -0.24
CA PHE A 240 -2.99 -18.69 -0.01
C PHE A 240 -2.76 -17.58 1.02
N SER A 241 -1.88 -17.84 1.98
CA SER A 241 -1.29 -16.78 2.79
C SER A 241 -0.12 -16.14 2.02
N GLY A 242 0.28 -14.95 2.42
CA GLY A 242 1.54 -14.34 2.03
C GLY A 242 2.76 -14.99 2.67
N ASN A 243 3.92 -14.33 2.55
CA ASN A 243 5.15 -14.84 3.15
C ASN A 243 5.11 -14.75 4.69
N THR A 244 4.91 -15.89 5.35
CA THR A 244 4.79 -16.01 6.81
C THR A 244 6.07 -15.65 7.58
N THR A 245 7.23 -15.58 6.91
CA THR A 245 8.47 -15.12 7.55
C THR A 245 8.53 -13.61 7.73
N ILE A 246 7.73 -12.85 6.98
CA ILE A 246 7.62 -11.39 7.14
C ILE A 246 6.52 -11.12 8.15
N THR A 247 6.81 -10.35 9.19
CA THR A 247 5.81 -10.01 10.23
C THR A 247 5.59 -8.52 10.30
N GLN A 248 4.36 -8.11 10.57
CA GLN A 248 4.01 -6.70 10.77
C GLN A 248 3.50 -6.49 12.20
N SER A 249 3.80 -5.32 12.76
CA SER A 249 3.23 -4.91 14.05
C SER A 249 2.96 -3.42 14.09
N LEU A 250 1.93 -3.03 14.85
CA LEU A 250 1.62 -1.63 15.11
C LEU A 250 2.46 -1.08 16.26
N LYS A 251 2.89 0.16 16.11
CA LYS A 251 3.52 0.97 17.15
C LYS A 251 2.58 2.10 17.56
N ALA A 252 2.95 2.83 18.61
CA ALA A 252 2.18 4.00 19.02
C ALA A 252 2.11 5.01 17.85
N PRO A 253 0.91 5.48 17.46
CA PRO A 253 0.79 6.53 16.46
C PRO A 253 1.49 7.79 16.96
N PHE A 254 1.97 8.62 16.03
CA PHE A 254 2.61 9.86 16.43
C PHE A 254 1.64 10.84 17.08
N ILE A 255 2.15 11.69 17.98
CA ILE A 255 1.36 12.68 18.71
C ILE A 255 1.06 13.92 17.86
N GLY A 256 -0.02 14.63 18.22
CA GLY A 256 -0.53 15.80 17.51
C GLY A 256 -1.43 15.44 16.33
N ASN A 257 -1.76 16.43 15.51
CA ASN A 257 -2.60 16.22 14.33
C ASN A 257 -1.89 15.33 13.30
N ALA A 258 -2.66 14.43 12.67
CA ALA A 258 -2.21 13.66 11.53
C ALA A 258 -1.69 14.60 10.42
N ARG A 259 -0.58 14.20 9.79
CA ARG A 259 0.10 14.99 8.77
C ARG A 259 0.83 14.09 7.78
N SER A 260 1.03 14.57 6.56
CA SER A 260 1.77 13.90 5.48
C SER A 260 2.98 14.74 5.06
N SER A 261 3.85 14.19 4.21
CA SER A 261 5.01 14.91 3.64
C SER A 261 5.95 15.53 4.69
N PHE A 262 6.05 14.94 5.88
CA PHE A 262 6.97 15.38 6.94
C PHE A 262 8.35 14.73 6.75
N GLY A 263 9.39 15.34 7.34
CA GLY A 263 10.74 14.78 7.31
C GLY A 263 10.97 13.83 8.47
N THR A 264 11.73 12.74 8.24
CA THR A 264 12.17 11.81 9.28
C THR A 264 13.67 11.52 9.21
N VAL A 265 14.28 11.19 10.35
CA VAL A 265 15.63 10.62 10.44
C VAL A 265 15.76 9.75 11.69
N THR A 266 16.45 8.63 11.57
CA THR A 266 16.85 7.80 12.70
C THR A 266 18.24 8.18 13.17
N HIS A 267 18.42 8.41 14.48
CA HIS A 267 19.69 8.79 15.07
C HIS A 267 19.77 8.28 16.51
N GLU A 268 20.88 7.62 16.87
CA GLU A 268 21.13 7.08 18.22
C GLU A 268 19.96 6.27 18.80
N GLY A 269 19.38 5.36 18.01
CA GLY A 269 18.29 4.48 18.42
C GLY A 269 16.92 5.16 18.55
N LYS A 270 16.81 6.44 18.16
CA LYS A 270 15.58 7.22 18.17
C LYS A 270 15.17 7.63 16.77
N LEU A 271 13.88 7.84 16.60
CA LEU A 271 13.31 8.37 15.35
C LEU A 271 12.83 9.79 15.58
N TYR A 272 13.32 10.73 14.77
CA TYR A 272 12.91 12.12 14.79
C TYR A 272 12.00 12.42 13.61
N MET A 273 10.94 13.19 13.84
CA MET A 273 9.92 13.56 12.85
C MET A 273 9.65 15.06 12.93
N CYS A 274 9.69 15.77 11.80
CA CYS A 274 9.56 17.22 11.74
C CYS A 274 8.57 17.71 10.67
N GLY A 275 7.72 18.66 11.06
CA GLY A 275 6.81 19.39 10.19
C GLY A 275 5.74 18.50 9.55
N GLY A 276 5.34 18.85 8.33
CA GLY A 276 4.32 18.14 7.56
C GLY A 276 3.09 18.98 7.23
N HIS A 277 2.24 18.43 6.35
CA HIS A 277 1.00 19.02 5.88
C HIS A 277 -0.22 18.40 6.57
N GLN A 278 -1.14 19.23 7.02
CA GLN A 278 -2.40 18.84 7.66
C GLN A 278 -3.58 19.17 6.73
N GLY A 279 -4.56 18.26 6.63
CA GLY A 279 -5.77 18.47 5.83
C GLY A 279 -5.71 17.85 4.44
N ALA A 280 -6.65 18.24 3.57
CA ALA A 280 -6.80 17.67 2.22
C ALA A 280 -5.64 18.04 1.29
N GLU A 281 -5.29 17.16 0.35
CA GLU A 281 -4.25 17.39 -0.63
C GLU A 281 -4.47 18.69 -1.41
N HIS A 282 -3.36 19.32 -1.80
CA HIS A 282 -3.36 20.55 -2.58
C HIS A 282 -4.13 21.74 -1.96
N THR A 283 -4.44 21.66 -0.66
CA THR A 283 -5.09 22.72 0.12
C THR A 283 -4.11 23.28 1.14
N TYR A 284 -3.62 24.50 0.91
CA TYR A 284 -2.46 25.05 1.63
C TYR A 284 -2.72 26.37 2.38
N PRO A 285 -3.72 26.44 3.28
CA PRO A 285 -3.84 27.58 4.18
C PRO A 285 -2.69 27.58 5.21
N PRO A 286 -2.33 28.72 5.81
CA PRO A 286 -1.16 28.82 6.69
C PRO A 286 -1.15 27.82 7.86
N GLU A 287 -2.32 27.49 8.40
CA GLU A 287 -2.51 26.53 9.49
C GLU A 287 -2.27 25.06 9.08
N SER A 288 -2.30 24.75 7.78
CA SER A 288 -2.01 23.39 7.29
C SER A 288 -0.53 23.00 7.41
N PHE A 289 0.35 23.97 7.65
CA PHE A 289 1.79 23.74 7.76
C PHE A 289 2.19 23.60 9.22
N SER A 290 2.83 22.47 9.55
CA SER A 290 3.33 22.21 10.90
C SER A 290 4.81 22.56 11.05
N ASP A 291 5.18 23.06 12.23
CA ASP A 291 6.55 23.20 12.76
C ASP A 291 6.86 22.15 13.83
N MET A 292 5.90 21.27 14.15
CA MET A 292 6.02 20.34 15.26
C MET A 292 7.21 19.40 15.04
N PHE A 293 8.05 19.28 16.05
CA PHE A 293 9.18 18.37 16.07
C PHE A 293 9.03 17.39 17.22
N ILE A 294 9.04 16.10 16.90
CA ILE A 294 8.80 15.03 17.87
C ILE A 294 9.83 13.92 17.69
N VAL A 295 10.09 13.21 18.79
CA VAL A 295 10.97 12.04 18.82
C VAL A 295 10.23 10.83 19.35
N TYR A 296 10.44 9.70 18.70
CA TYR A 296 9.98 8.39 19.12
C TYR A 296 11.14 7.59 19.70
N ASP A 297 10.85 6.97 20.83
CA ASP A 297 11.75 6.06 21.51
C ASP A 297 11.23 4.62 21.34
N ALA A 298 12.01 3.78 20.65
CA ALA A 298 11.62 2.43 20.29
C ALA A 298 11.55 1.47 21.48
N GLU A 299 12.28 1.76 22.57
CA GLU A 299 12.27 0.95 23.79
C GLU A 299 10.98 1.17 24.58
N THR A 300 10.55 2.42 24.68
CA THR A 300 9.34 2.81 25.45
C THR A 300 8.07 2.83 24.60
N ASN A 301 8.18 2.72 23.27
CA ASN A 301 7.08 2.87 22.32
C ASN A 301 6.28 4.17 22.54
N ALA A 302 6.99 5.26 22.79
CA ALA A 302 6.38 6.54 23.15
C ALA A 302 6.98 7.70 22.35
N TRP A 303 6.15 8.72 22.12
CA TRP A 303 6.54 9.96 21.46
C TRP A 303 6.70 11.07 22.48
N LYS A 304 7.64 11.98 22.21
CA LYS A 304 7.87 13.19 22.99
C LYS A 304 8.00 14.40 22.08
N GLU A 305 7.44 15.51 22.49
CA GLU A 305 7.59 16.80 21.83
C GLU A 305 8.95 17.46 22.15
N LEU A 306 9.55 18.05 21.13
CA LEU A 306 10.80 18.79 21.16
C LEU A 306 10.55 20.24 20.72
N ALA A 307 11.56 21.11 20.78
CA ALA A 307 11.44 22.47 20.31
C ALA A 307 11.03 22.49 18.82
N PRO A 308 10.03 23.30 18.44
CA PRO A 308 9.52 23.32 17.08
C PRO A 308 10.54 23.93 16.12
N ARG A 309 10.52 23.47 14.86
CA ARG A 309 11.34 24.03 13.79
C ARG A 309 10.92 25.49 13.53
N PRO A 310 11.86 26.43 13.32
CA PRO A 310 11.51 27.83 13.05
C PRO A 310 10.60 28.03 11.82
N ALA A 311 10.78 27.20 10.78
CA ALA A 311 9.98 27.22 9.58
C ALA A 311 8.88 26.14 9.58
N LYS A 312 7.62 26.56 9.44
CA LYS A 312 6.48 25.68 9.15
C LYS A 312 6.51 25.25 7.68
N ALA A 313 6.77 23.98 7.44
CA ALA A 313 6.95 23.46 6.07
C ALA A 313 6.64 21.96 5.97
N HIS A 314 6.56 21.47 4.74
CA HIS A 314 6.52 20.04 4.40
C HIS A 314 7.36 19.75 3.14
N GLY A 315 7.42 18.49 2.71
CA GLY A 315 8.09 18.08 1.47
C GLY A 315 9.60 18.26 1.55
N TYR A 316 10.22 17.91 2.67
CA TYR A 316 11.67 17.91 2.87
C TYR A 316 12.07 16.68 3.70
N GLN A 317 13.35 16.32 3.65
CA GLN A 317 13.92 15.24 4.46
C GLN A 317 14.87 15.80 5.52
N LEU A 318 15.13 15.02 6.56
CA LEU A 318 16.09 15.32 7.62
C LEU A 318 17.41 14.55 7.41
N ALA A 319 18.50 15.04 8.01
CA ALA A 319 19.74 14.31 8.19
C ALA A 319 20.23 14.44 9.64
N ALA A 320 21.14 13.57 10.08
CA ALA A 320 21.67 13.62 11.44
C ALA A 320 23.19 13.40 11.45
N PHE A 321 23.89 14.14 12.30
CA PHE A 321 25.33 14.01 12.49
C PHE A 321 25.76 14.52 13.87
N GLY A 322 26.49 13.68 14.61
CA GLY A 322 26.91 14.01 15.97
C GLY A 322 25.69 14.32 16.86
N ASN A 323 25.66 15.49 17.49
CA ASN A 323 24.55 15.93 18.35
C ASN A 323 23.48 16.74 17.59
N TYR A 324 23.53 16.75 16.25
CA TYR A 324 22.73 17.64 15.42
C TYR A 324 21.79 16.91 14.46
N ILE A 325 20.62 17.51 14.26
CA ILE A 325 19.66 17.15 13.21
C ILE A 325 19.49 18.33 12.27
N TYR A 326 19.45 18.07 10.97
CA TYR A 326 19.41 19.09 9.93
C TYR A 326 18.14 18.97 9.11
N ALA A 327 17.51 20.09 8.78
CA ALA A 327 16.37 20.19 7.89
C ALA A 327 16.71 21.10 6.70
N PHE A 328 16.41 20.65 5.48
CA PHE A 328 16.81 21.33 4.24
C PHE A 328 15.59 21.76 3.43
N GLY A 329 15.35 23.07 3.35
CA GLY A 329 14.28 23.63 2.52
C GLY A 329 12.87 23.23 2.97
N GLY A 330 12.01 22.94 1.99
CA GLY A 330 10.60 22.57 2.16
C GLY A 330 9.62 23.50 1.44
N PHE A 331 8.37 23.05 1.30
CA PHE A 331 7.24 23.81 0.79
C PHE A 331 6.52 24.49 1.96
N ALA A 332 6.29 25.81 1.86
CA ALA A 332 5.75 26.63 2.94
C ALA A 332 4.74 27.66 2.43
N TYR A 333 3.88 28.13 3.32
CA TYR A 333 2.98 29.25 3.03
C TYR A 333 3.75 30.56 2.79
N SER A 334 3.25 31.41 1.88
CA SER A 334 3.75 32.77 1.68
C SER A 334 2.61 33.72 1.32
N ALA A 335 2.41 34.76 2.14
CA ALA A 335 1.39 35.78 1.89
C ALA A 335 1.69 36.65 0.65
N ASP A 336 2.96 36.75 0.27
CA ASP A 336 3.44 37.63 -0.79
C ASP A 336 3.29 37.04 -2.20
N HIS A 337 3.08 35.73 -2.30
CA HIS A 337 2.97 35.01 -3.57
C HIS A 337 1.52 34.71 -3.94
N LYS A 338 1.27 34.50 -5.23
CA LYS A 338 -0.02 34.08 -5.78
C LYS A 338 0.18 32.96 -6.80
N PRO A 339 -0.13 31.71 -6.48
CA PRO A 339 -0.72 31.20 -5.23
C PRO A 339 0.17 31.37 -3.98
N LYS A 340 -0.42 31.25 -2.78
CA LYS A 340 0.19 31.67 -1.50
C LYS A 340 1.19 30.66 -0.91
N TRP A 341 2.13 30.20 -1.71
CA TRP A 341 3.17 29.27 -1.27
C TRP A 341 4.53 29.62 -1.87
N LYS A 342 5.58 29.06 -1.28
CA LYS A 342 6.95 29.11 -1.79
C LYS A 342 7.74 27.87 -1.39
N SER A 343 8.80 27.57 -2.13
CA SER A 343 9.84 26.67 -1.66
C SER A 343 10.86 27.44 -0.81
N LEU A 344 11.44 26.77 0.18
CA LEU A 344 12.45 27.34 1.09
C LEU A 344 13.85 26.89 0.67
N ALA A 345 14.84 27.76 0.87
CA ALA A 345 16.26 27.40 0.81
C ALA A 345 16.87 27.22 2.22
N GLN A 346 16.12 27.49 3.28
CA GLN A 346 16.61 27.53 4.66
C GLN A 346 17.22 26.20 5.11
N ILE A 347 18.39 26.25 5.77
CA ILE A 347 19.01 25.12 6.46
C ILE A 347 18.90 25.38 7.96
N ASP A 348 18.12 24.53 8.63
CA ASP A 348 17.94 24.59 10.07
C ASP A 348 18.67 23.42 10.74
N ARG A 349 19.41 23.72 11.80
CA ARG A 349 20.12 22.76 12.64
C ARG A 349 19.49 22.74 14.02
N TYR A 350 19.13 21.56 14.49
CA TYR A 350 18.66 21.29 15.84
C TYR A 350 19.77 20.67 16.67
N ASP A 351 20.03 21.23 17.85
CA ASP A 351 20.93 20.67 18.86
C ASP A 351 20.13 19.80 19.84
N ILE A 352 20.43 18.49 19.85
CA ILE A 352 19.73 17.50 20.68
C ILE A 352 19.94 17.75 22.18
N THR A 353 21.13 18.20 22.57
CA THR A 353 21.50 18.47 23.97
C THR A 353 20.80 19.70 24.51
N THR A 354 20.72 20.78 23.72
CA THR A 354 20.12 22.05 24.18
C THR A 354 18.63 22.17 23.85
N ASN A 355 18.07 21.26 23.04
CA ASN A 355 16.71 21.30 22.55
C ASN A 355 16.37 22.64 21.88
N LYS A 356 17.22 23.06 20.94
CA LYS A 356 17.09 24.35 20.23
C LYS A 356 17.41 24.20 18.74
N TRP A 357 16.69 24.97 17.94
CA TRP A 357 16.96 25.15 16.52
C TRP A 357 17.75 26.45 16.28
N GLU A 358 18.58 26.41 15.25
CA GLU A 358 19.31 27.56 14.70
C GLU A 358 19.29 27.47 13.17
N THR A 359 19.03 28.58 12.50
CA THR A 359 19.20 28.66 11.04
C THR A 359 20.66 28.95 10.74
N ILE A 360 21.35 28.00 10.12
CA ILE A 360 22.81 28.04 9.92
C ILE A 360 23.23 28.45 8.50
N GLY A 361 22.27 28.53 7.58
CA GLY A 361 22.58 28.88 6.20
C GLY A 361 21.41 28.67 5.25
N GLN A 362 21.73 28.66 3.96
CA GLN A 362 20.78 28.44 2.88
C GLN A 362 21.38 27.53 1.82
N LEU A 363 20.53 26.72 1.21
CA LEU A 363 20.74 26.05 -0.07
C LEU A 363 20.98 27.09 -1.17
N LEU A 364 21.67 26.68 -2.22
CA LEU A 364 21.94 27.49 -3.41
C LEU A 364 20.65 27.79 -4.20
N SER A 365 19.65 26.92 -4.05
CA SER A 365 18.33 27.11 -4.65
C SER A 365 17.20 26.66 -3.69
N PRO A 366 16.07 27.40 -3.63
CA PRO A 366 14.90 26.93 -2.90
C PRO A 366 14.40 25.60 -3.45
N ARG A 367 14.02 24.68 -2.55
CA ARG A 367 13.68 23.31 -2.94
C ARG A 367 12.63 22.69 -2.04
N SER A 368 11.71 21.95 -2.64
CA SER A 368 10.76 21.07 -1.95
C SER A 368 10.51 19.80 -2.75
N SER A 369 9.86 18.81 -2.11
CA SER A 369 9.57 17.49 -2.68
C SER A 369 10.81 16.76 -3.21
N ASN A 370 11.97 17.01 -2.60
CA ASN A 370 13.25 16.38 -2.92
C ASN A 370 13.51 15.19 -1.99
N THR A 371 14.64 14.53 -2.19
CA THR A 371 15.23 13.61 -1.23
C THR A 371 16.56 14.14 -0.69
N ALA A 372 16.96 13.65 0.48
CA ALA A 372 18.28 13.87 1.07
C ALA A 372 18.90 12.51 1.39
N VAL A 373 20.03 12.19 0.77
CA VAL A 373 20.72 10.91 0.96
C VAL A 373 22.07 11.16 1.62
N GLN A 374 22.27 10.59 2.80
CA GLN A 374 23.50 10.76 3.58
C GLN A 374 24.51 9.67 3.23
N ILE A 375 25.70 10.07 2.75
CA ILE A 375 26.79 9.17 2.35
C ILE A 375 28.10 9.76 2.89
N GLU A 376 28.85 8.98 3.67
CA GLU A 376 30.20 9.33 4.16
C GLU A 376 30.33 10.73 4.82
N GLY A 377 29.29 11.18 5.55
CA GLY A 377 29.28 12.48 6.22
C GLY A 377 28.90 13.66 5.33
N LYS A 378 28.41 13.40 4.11
CA LYS A 378 27.79 14.38 3.23
C LYS A 378 26.32 14.05 3.02
N VAL A 379 25.51 15.06 2.73
CA VAL A 379 24.09 14.92 2.38
C VAL A 379 23.89 15.39 0.95
N TYR A 380 23.43 14.49 0.09
CA TYR A 380 23.14 14.76 -1.31
C TYR A 380 21.65 15.07 -1.47
N LEU A 381 21.32 16.31 -1.81
CA LEU A 381 19.95 16.74 -2.11
C LEU A 381 19.67 16.58 -3.59
N ALA A 382 18.87 15.57 -3.91
CA ALA A 382 18.55 15.18 -5.29
C ALA A 382 17.05 15.37 -5.61
N GLY A 383 16.76 15.77 -6.85
CA GLY A 383 15.41 16.03 -7.32
C GLY A 383 14.72 17.20 -6.60
N GLY A 384 13.39 17.15 -6.63
CA GLY A 384 12.54 18.22 -6.13
C GLY A 384 12.40 19.37 -7.13
N TRP A 385 11.81 20.46 -6.65
CA TRP A 385 11.55 21.65 -7.46
C TRP A 385 11.49 22.94 -6.61
N ASP A 386 11.70 24.08 -7.26
CA ASP A 386 11.28 25.39 -6.75
C ASP A 386 9.85 25.65 -7.22
N SER A 387 8.90 25.49 -6.31
CA SER A 387 7.47 25.74 -6.54
C SER A 387 7.06 27.20 -6.35
N THR A 388 8.01 28.12 -6.11
CA THR A 388 7.73 29.52 -5.79
C THR A 388 7.17 30.25 -7.02
N PRO A 389 5.91 30.74 -6.98
CA PRO A 389 5.28 31.43 -8.10
C PRO A 389 6.09 32.66 -8.51
N LYS A 390 6.33 32.86 -9.81
CA LYS A 390 7.00 34.06 -10.33
C LYS A 390 6.03 35.16 -10.73
N PHE A 391 4.77 34.80 -10.97
CA PHE A 391 3.66 35.71 -11.28
C PHE A 391 2.34 35.09 -10.79
N ALA A 392 1.25 35.85 -10.86
CA ALA A 392 -0.05 35.38 -10.39
C ALA A 392 -0.53 34.13 -11.16
N ASN A 393 -0.94 33.09 -10.41
CA ASN A 393 -1.41 31.80 -10.92
C ASN A 393 -0.33 30.89 -11.52
N ASP A 394 0.96 31.19 -11.31
CA ASP A 394 2.06 30.28 -11.66
C ASP A 394 2.04 29.05 -10.74
N MET A 395 1.81 27.88 -11.34
CA MET A 395 1.76 26.57 -10.66
C MET A 395 2.75 25.56 -11.25
N ASP A 396 3.59 25.98 -12.20
CA ASP A 396 4.40 25.07 -13.00
C ASP A 396 5.66 24.62 -12.25
N GLY A 397 6.21 25.53 -11.45
CA GLY A 397 7.45 25.36 -10.71
C GLY A 397 8.66 25.05 -11.62
N LYS A 398 9.84 24.92 -11.02
CA LYS A 398 11.07 24.55 -11.74
C LYS A 398 11.69 23.30 -11.11
N PHE A 399 11.69 22.20 -11.85
CA PHE A 399 12.37 20.97 -11.44
C PHE A 399 13.88 21.19 -11.28
N SER A 400 14.44 20.61 -10.22
CA SER A 400 15.85 20.73 -9.91
C SER A 400 16.67 19.71 -10.70
N ASN A 401 17.59 20.22 -11.52
CA ASN A 401 18.63 19.43 -12.18
C ASN A 401 19.89 19.31 -11.31
N ASP A 402 20.13 20.32 -10.47
CA ASP A 402 21.31 20.39 -9.63
C ASP A 402 21.17 19.51 -8.38
N ILE A 403 22.23 18.74 -8.12
CA ILE A 403 22.43 18.05 -6.86
C ILE A 403 23.30 18.95 -5.99
N GLU A 404 22.72 19.36 -4.86
CA GLU A 404 23.44 20.11 -3.84
C GLU A 404 23.98 19.14 -2.80
N VAL A 405 25.20 19.40 -2.33
CA VAL A 405 25.91 18.56 -1.37
C VAL A 405 26.17 19.39 -0.13
N PHE A 406 25.62 18.97 1.00
CA PHE A 406 25.90 19.58 2.30
C PHE A 406 26.91 18.72 3.05
N ASP A 407 28.05 19.30 3.40
CA ASP A 407 29.08 18.64 4.20
C ASP A 407 28.75 18.79 5.69
N LEU A 408 28.45 17.69 6.39
CA LEU A 408 27.98 17.71 7.78
C LEU A 408 29.09 18.10 8.78
N LYS A 409 30.36 18.07 8.37
CA LYS A 409 31.49 18.45 9.25
C LYS A 409 31.79 19.94 9.17
N THR A 410 31.70 20.51 7.97
CA THR A 410 32.02 21.92 7.71
C THR A 410 30.80 22.82 7.65
N GLU A 411 29.60 22.23 7.56
CA GLU A 411 28.30 22.89 7.42
C GLU A 411 28.22 23.81 6.20
N LYS A 412 28.88 23.40 5.11
CA LYS A 412 28.90 24.13 3.84
C LYS A 412 28.12 23.39 2.77
N VAL A 413 27.46 24.17 1.92
CA VAL A 413 26.78 23.69 0.71
C VAL A 413 27.69 23.91 -0.49
N GLU A 414 27.82 22.89 -1.33
CA GLU A 414 28.45 22.93 -2.64
C GLU A 414 27.57 22.27 -3.70
N LEU A 415 27.86 22.49 -4.98
CA LEU A 415 27.25 21.71 -6.07
C LEU A 415 28.04 20.42 -6.26
N ALA A 416 27.33 19.32 -6.49
CA ALA A 416 27.95 18.13 -7.05
C ALA A 416 28.58 18.46 -8.42
N ASN A 417 29.66 17.76 -8.76
CA ASN A 417 30.31 17.81 -10.07
C ASN A 417 29.50 17.12 -11.18
N PHE A 418 28.33 16.55 -10.86
CA PHE A 418 27.39 15.94 -11.79
C PHE A 418 25.97 16.48 -11.57
N LYS A 419 25.06 16.13 -12.50
CA LYS A 419 23.66 16.54 -12.50
C LYS A 419 22.74 15.34 -12.30
N LEU A 420 21.49 15.60 -11.94
CA LEU A 420 20.47 14.57 -11.85
C LEU A 420 20.21 13.97 -13.25
N PRO A 421 20.29 12.64 -13.43
CA PRO A 421 19.93 12.00 -14.69
C PRO A 421 18.45 12.22 -15.02
N ALA A 422 18.14 12.45 -16.29
CA ALA A 422 16.77 12.53 -16.76
C ALA A 422 16.03 11.19 -16.57
N PRO A 423 14.71 11.21 -16.31
CA PRO A 423 13.88 12.39 -16.12
C PRO A 423 14.13 13.11 -14.78
N LEU A 424 14.09 14.44 -14.80
CA LEU A 424 14.05 15.23 -13.57
C LEU A 424 12.79 14.88 -12.81
N ARG A 425 12.88 14.78 -11.48
CA ARG A 425 11.77 14.24 -10.69
C ARG A 425 11.63 14.86 -9.30
N ARG A 426 10.40 14.82 -8.78
CA ARG A 426 10.02 15.24 -7.41
C ARG A 426 9.14 14.17 -6.75
N ALA A 427 8.86 14.32 -5.46
CA ALA A 427 8.06 13.37 -4.68
C ALA A 427 8.56 11.92 -4.87
N LEU A 428 9.89 11.75 -4.78
CA LEU A 428 10.63 10.50 -4.93
C LEU A 428 11.13 10.01 -3.57
N THR A 429 11.54 8.74 -3.49
CA THR A 429 12.41 8.28 -2.40
C THR A 429 13.88 8.32 -2.85
N GLY A 430 14.78 8.69 -1.94
CA GLY A 430 16.22 8.50 -2.10
C GLY A 430 16.75 7.65 -0.96
N ILE A 431 17.58 6.66 -1.27
CA ILE A 431 18.10 5.67 -0.34
C ILE A 431 19.62 5.58 -0.54
N GLU A 432 20.37 5.43 0.55
CA GLU A 432 21.78 5.03 0.47
C GLU A 432 21.86 3.50 0.42
N HIS A 433 22.62 2.99 -0.55
CA HIS A 433 22.97 1.57 -0.57
C HIS A 433 24.31 1.36 -1.28
N ASP A 434 25.23 0.66 -0.61
CA ASP A 434 26.58 0.35 -1.08
C ASP A 434 27.33 1.59 -1.59
N GLY A 435 27.20 2.71 -0.86
CA GLY A 435 27.84 3.99 -1.21
C GLY A 435 27.23 4.68 -2.42
N LYS A 436 26.07 4.23 -2.90
CA LYS A 436 25.34 4.82 -4.02
C LYS A 436 24.06 5.50 -3.56
N ILE A 437 23.62 6.47 -4.36
CA ILE A 437 22.31 7.10 -4.24
C ILE A 437 21.33 6.29 -5.09
N ILE A 438 20.31 5.71 -4.48
CA ILE A 438 19.23 4.99 -5.15
C ILE A 438 17.98 5.86 -5.15
N LEU A 439 17.49 6.25 -6.33
CA LEU A 439 16.28 7.04 -6.51
C LEU A 439 15.13 6.15 -6.95
N VAL A 440 14.00 6.19 -6.23
CA VAL A 440 12.85 5.32 -6.47
C VAL A 440 11.64 6.14 -6.88
N GLY A 441 11.12 5.89 -8.09
CA GLY A 441 9.88 6.45 -8.62
C GLY A 441 9.82 7.99 -8.61
N GLY A 442 8.62 8.52 -8.38
CA GLY A 442 8.35 9.96 -8.28
C GLY A 442 7.56 10.52 -9.45
N LEU A 443 7.31 11.82 -9.41
CA LEU A 443 6.75 12.59 -10.52
C LEU A 443 7.88 13.11 -11.40
N GLY A 444 7.91 12.67 -12.64
CA GLY A 444 8.80 13.15 -13.68
C GLY A 444 8.32 14.45 -14.31
N GLN A 445 9.28 15.24 -14.79
CA GLN A 445 9.02 16.39 -15.65
C GLN A 445 8.51 15.92 -17.02
N GLY A 446 7.23 16.18 -17.33
CA GLY A 446 6.60 15.80 -18.59
C GLY A 446 5.56 16.82 -19.07
N ALA A 447 4.95 16.58 -20.24
CA ALA A 447 4.05 17.52 -20.92
C ALA A 447 2.81 17.96 -20.09
N SER A 448 2.41 17.16 -19.11
CA SER A 448 1.32 17.46 -18.17
C SER A 448 1.78 17.81 -16.76
N HIS A 449 3.08 17.93 -16.48
CA HIS A 449 3.67 18.03 -15.13
C HIS A 449 3.44 16.81 -14.20
N PHE A 450 2.79 15.74 -14.69
CA PHE A 450 2.40 14.55 -13.90
C PHE A 450 2.74 13.23 -14.60
N GLU A 451 4.02 13.04 -14.97
CA GLU A 451 4.48 11.73 -15.40
C GLU A 451 4.81 10.88 -14.18
N LEU A 452 4.06 9.80 -13.93
CA LEU A 452 4.45 8.84 -12.89
C LEU A 452 5.66 8.05 -13.38
N LEU A 453 6.68 7.95 -12.53
CA LEU A 453 7.88 7.18 -12.85
C LEU A 453 7.82 5.80 -12.18
N ASN A 454 8.23 4.78 -12.92
CA ASN A 454 8.60 3.47 -12.38
C ASN A 454 10.12 3.29 -12.30
N ASN A 455 10.89 4.33 -12.63
CA ASN A 455 12.35 4.29 -12.62
C ASN A 455 12.91 3.98 -11.23
N VAL A 456 13.99 3.19 -11.22
CA VAL A 456 14.84 2.98 -10.06
C VAL A 456 16.27 3.27 -10.52
N THR A 457 16.80 4.43 -10.15
CA THR A 457 18.07 4.93 -10.68
C THR A 457 19.15 4.84 -9.62
N ALA A 458 20.24 4.10 -9.89
CA ALA A 458 21.42 4.10 -9.04
C ALA A 458 22.44 5.10 -9.57
N ILE A 459 22.97 5.96 -8.69
CA ILE A 459 23.95 7.01 -9.01
C ILE A 459 25.18 6.83 -8.13
N ASN A 460 26.36 6.82 -8.75
CA ASN A 460 27.64 6.91 -8.06
C ASN A 460 27.88 8.38 -7.65
N PRO A 461 27.97 8.70 -6.34
CA PRO A 461 28.14 10.08 -5.88
C PRO A 461 29.54 10.66 -6.12
N VAL A 462 30.50 9.87 -6.62
CA VAL A 462 31.87 10.33 -6.90
C VAL A 462 31.99 10.96 -8.28
N ASP A 463 31.40 10.34 -9.30
CA ASP A 463 31.54 10.73 -10.71
C ASP A 463 30.20 10.98 -11.42
N GLY A 464 29.07 10.72 -10.76
CA GLY A 464 27.73 10.86 -11.33
C GLY A 464 27.33 9.78 -12.33
N THR A 465 28.15 8.75 -12.52
CA THR A 465 27.77 7.61 -13.36
C THR A 465 26.49 6.98 -12.81
N SER A 466 25.55 6.70 -13.70
CA SER A 466 24.23 6.19 -13.30
C SER A 466 23.76 5.09 -14.22
N HIS A 467 22.89 4.23 -13.68
CA HIS A 467 22.19 3.20 -14.44
C HIS A 467 20.81 2.95 -13.85
N GLU A 468 19.89 2.54 -14.71
CA GLU A 468 18.56 2.08 -14.29
C GLU A 468 18.64 0.63 -13.80
N MET A 469 18.06 0.40 -12.63
CA MET A 469 17.81 -0.91 -12.05
C MET A 469 16.47 -1.47 -12.55
N THR A 470 16.05 -2.64 -12.06
CA THR A 470 14.72 -3.19 -12.37
C THR A 470 13.62 -2.19 -11.99
N ALA A 471 12.89 -1.70 -12.99
CA ALA A 471 11.79 -0.76 -12.80
C ALA A 471 10.72 -1.31 -11.83
N LEU A 472 10.06 -0.40 -11.11
CA LEU A 472 8.93 -0.71 -10.24
C LEU A 472 7.83 -1.46 -11.01
N PRO A 473 7.08 -2.37 -10.35
CA PRO A 473 5.98 -3.10 -10.99
C PRO A 473 4.88 -2.19 -11.58
N PHE A 474 4.78 -0.96 -11.08
CA PHE A 474 3.90 0.11 -11.56
C PHE A 474 4.59 1.45 -11.31
N ALA A 475 4.23 2.44 -12.12
CA ALA A 475 4.66 3.81 -11.89
C ALA A 475 3.89 4.43 -10.71
N THR A 476 4.58 5.15 -9.84
CA THR A 476 3.99 5.78 -8.64
C THR A 476 4.75 7.05 -8.27
N PHE A 477 4.07 7.98 -7.61
CA PHE A 477 4.71 9.09 -6.93
C PHE A 477 4.52 9.01 -5.42
N ALA A 478 5.38 9.73 -4.72
CA ALA A 478 5.60 9.60 -3.28
C ALA A 478 5.70 8.13 -2.83
N PRO A 479 6.47 7.26 -3.54
CA PRO A 479 6.74 5.93 -3.01
C PRO A 479 7.42 6.07 -1.65
N ALA A 480 7.14 5.12 -0.78
CA ALA A 480 7.81 4.99 0.49
C ALA A 480 8.67 3.72 0.39
N ALA A 481 9.99 3.87 0.45
CA ALA A 481 10.90 2.77 0.14
C ALA A 481 12.15 2.80 1.02
N GLU A 482 12.71 1.63 1.27
CA GLU A 482 13.99 1.46 1.98
C GLU A 482 14.57 0.09 1.61
N ILE A 483 15.90 -0.03 1.68
CA ILE A 483 16.60 -1.30 1.49
C ILE A 483 16.81 -1.95 2.85
N LEU A 484 16.53 -3.25 2.95
CA LEU A 484 16.81 -4.06 4.14
C LEU A 484 17.31 -5.42 3.67
N ASN A 485 18.45 -5.88 4.19
CA ASN A 485 19.03 -7.20 3.86
C ASN A 485 19.13 -7.46 2.34
N ASN A 486 19.69 -6.48 1.61
CA ASN A 486 19.87 -6.50 0.15
C ASN A 486 18.56 -6.67 -0.65
N LYS A 487 17.44 -6.22 -0.08
CA LYS A 487 16.14 -6.19 -0.74
C LYS A 487 15.58 -4.78 -0.65
N LEU A 488 15.20 -4.21 -1.79
CA LEU A 488 14.50 -2.93 -1.83
C LEU A 488 13.01 -3.18 -1.59
N PHE A 489 12.47 -2.63 -0.50
CA PHE A 489 11.04 -2.67 -0.20
C PHE A 489 10.36 -1.37 -0.64
N VAL A 490 9.14 -1.48 -1.15
CA VAL A 490 8.28 -0.35 -1.52
C VAL A 490 6.92 -0.57 -0.89
N PHE A 491 6.42 0.45 -0.21
CA PHE A 491 5.23 0.43 0.63
C PHE A 491 4.20 1.43 0.12
N GLY A 492 2.99 0.95 -0.15
CA GLY A 492 1.88 1.78 -0.56
C GLY A 492 2.17 2.56 -1.84
N GLY A 493 1.79 3.83 -1.86
CA GLY A 493 1.89 4.71 -3.03
C GLY A 493 0.55 4.82 -3.75
N MET A 494 0.60 5.13 -5.05
CA MET A 494 -0.59 5.34 -5.87
C MET A 494 -0.51 4.56 -7.17
N PHE A 495 -1.60 3.90 -7.53
CA PHE A 495 -1.78 3.26 -8.83
C PHE A 495 -2.58 4.13 -9.75
N LYS A 496 -2.19 4.18 -11.03
CA LYS A 496 -2.97 4.79 -12.08
C LYS A 496 -4.08 3.84 -12.53
N THR A 497 -5.33 4.24 -12.36
CA THR A 497 -6.54 3.48 -12.73
C THR A 497 -7.23 4.01 -13.99
N GLY A 498 -6.71 5.11 -14.54
CA GLY A 498 -7.16 5.69 -15.80
C GLY A 498 -6.26 6.86 -16.21
N PRO A 499 -6.55 7.57 -17.32
CA PRO A 499 -5.70 8.65 -17.82
C PRO A 499 -5.38 9.74 -16.78
N MET A 500 -6.36 10.07 -15.92
CA MET A 500 -6.27 11.10 -14.87
C MET A 500 -6.69 10.57 -13.49
N ASN A 501 -6.91 9.26 -13.34
CA ASN A 501 -7.42 8.67 -12.11
C ASN A 501 -6.32 7.88 -11.41
N TYR A 502 -6.26 8.05 -10.09
CA TYR A 502 -5.29 7.39 -9.24
C TYR A 502 -5.97 6.86 -7.98
N GLU A 503 -5.53 5.72 -7.50
CA GLU A 503 -5.97 5.16 -6.22
C GLU A 503 -4.77 4.97 -5.29
N TYR A 504 -4.96 5.26 -4.01
CA TYR A 504 -4.00 4.87 -2.99
C TYR A 504 -3.98 3.37 -2.82
N VAL A 505 -2.80 2.82 -2.51
CA VAL A 505 -2.64 1.39 -2.32
C VAL A 505 -1.96 1.06 -1.00
N SER A 506 -2.10 -0.18 -0.57
CA SER A 506 -1.49 -0.71 0.67
C SER A 506 -0.38 -1.73 0.37
N HIS A 507 -0.08 -1.99 -0.90
CA HIS A 507 0.78 -3.10 -1.30
C HIS A 507 2.21 -2.96 -0.81
N ILE A 508 2.82 -4.10 -0.50
CA ILE A 508 4.23 -4.16 -0.12
C ILE A 508 4.95 -5.06 -1.11
N TYR A 509 5.81 -4.43 -1.91
CA TYR A 509 6.65 -5.09 -2.89
C TYR A 509 8.08 -5.17 -2.38
N ARG A 510 8.80 -6.20 -2.82
CA ARG A 510 10.25 -6.32 -2.63
C ARG A 510 10.94 -6.65 -3.94
N LEU A 511 12.09 -6.04 -4.18
CA LEU A 511 13.04 -6.40 -5.21
C LEU A 511 14.20 -7.15 -4.57
N ASP A 512 14.46 -8.35 -5.05
CA ASP A 512 15.73 -9.02 -4.77
C ASP A 512 16.82 -8.37 -5.63
N LEU A 513 17.76 -7.67 -5.01
CA LEU A 513 18.81 -6.93 -5.71
C LEU A 513 19.83 -7.86 -6.40
N ASN A 514 19.95 -9.12 -5.96
CA ASN A 514 20.85 -10.09 -6.58
C ASN A 514 20.27 -10.69 -7.86
N HIS A 515 18.94 -10.87 -7.89
CA HIS A 515 18.25 -11.54 -8.98
C HIS A 515 17.46 -10.59 -9.89
N SER A 516 17.32 -9.33 -9.50
CA SER A 516 16.60 -8.31 -10.25
C SER A 516 15.11 -8.63 -10.46
N ILE A 517 14.49 -9.35 -9.52
CA ILE A 517 13.09 -9.79 -9.58
C ILE A 517 12.26 -9.11 -8.48
N TRP A 518 11.18 -8.46 -8.90
CA TRP A 518 10.12 -7.98 -8.00
C TRP A 518 9.17 -9.10 -7.61
N ALA A 519 8.74 -9.09 -6.35
CA ALA A 519 7.66 -9.92 -5.85
C ALA A 519 6.78 -9.12 -4.88
N HIS A 520 5.47 -9.29 -4.97
CA HIS A 520 4.58 -8.87 -3.90
C HIS A 520 4.83 -9.76 -2.67
N THR A 521 4.96 -9.17 -1.49
CA THR A 521 5.31 -9.91 -0.26
C THR A 521 4.14 -10.77 0.28
N GLY A 522 2.94 -10.55 -0.25
CA GLY A 522 1.70 -11.04 0.33
C GLY A 522 1.39 -10.35 1.66
N ARG A 523 1.97 -9.17 1.91
CA ARG A 523 1.66 -8.29 3.04
C ARG A 523 1.10 -6.98 2.51
N CYS A 524 0.29 -6.33 3.33
CA CYS A 524 -0.32 -5.04 3.03
C CYS A 524 -0.16 -4.13 4.25
N LEU A 525 -0.05 -2.83 4.00
CA LEU A 525 -0.23 -1.82 5.03
C LEU A 525 -1.65 -1.93 5.62
N THR A 526 -1.81 -1.49 6.86
CA THR A 526 -3.11 -1.50 7.54
C THR A 526 -4.19 -0.66 6.84
N GLU A 527 -3.78 0.27 5.99
CA GLU A 527 -4.64 1.12 5.17
C GLU A 527 -3.97 1.49 3.85
N THR A 528 -4.76 1.82 2.82
CA THR A 528 -4.25 2.37 1.57
C THR A 528 -3.70 3.77 1.81
N LYS A 529 -2.42 4.01 1.49
CA LYS A 529 -1.78 5.31 1.71
C LYS A 529 -0.55 5.51 0.84
N GLY A 530 -0.24 6.76 0.55
CA GLY A 530 1.05 7.20 -0.01
C GLY A 530 1.72 8.21 0.91
N PHE A 531 2.84 8.80 0.48
CA PHE A 531 3.58 9.80 1.27
C PHE A 531 4.06 9.34 2.65
N SER A 532 4.04 8.03 2.92
CA SER A 532 4.61 7.47 4.14
C SER A 532 6.12 7.70 4.17
N GLN A 533 6.66 7.80 5.38
CA GLN A 533 8.10 7.80 5.60
C GLN A 533 8.52 6.38 5.98
N VAL A 534 9.61 5.90 5.38
CA VAL A 534 10.19 4.58 5.67
C VAL A 534 11.63 4.76 6.10
N PHE A 535 12.03 4.01 7.13
CA PHE A 535 13.36 4.08 7.73
C PHE A 535 13.69 2.75 8.40
N ARG A 536 14.97 2.48 8.63
CA ARG A 536 15.43 1.32 9.41
C ARG A 536 15.32 1.61 10.90
N LEU A 537 14.51 0.85 11.62
CA LEU A 537 14.51 0.88 13.09
C LEU A 537 15.69 0.11 13.67
N ASP A 538 16.02 -1.00 13.02
CA ASP A 538 17.15 -1.87 13.30
C ASP A 538 17.53 -2.63 12.01
N ASP A 539 18.51 -3.51 12.11
CA ASP A 539 19.07 -4.32 11.03
C ASP A 539 18.12 -5.39 10.47
N LYS A 540 16.90 -5.53 11.02
CA LYS A 540 15.86 -6.47 10.56
C LYS A 540 14.48 -5.84 10.40
N THR A 541 14.30 -4.60 10.82
CA THR A 541 12.98 -3.98 10.94
C THR A 541 12.93 -2.62 10.25
N LEU A 542 11.99 -2.50 9.32
CA LEU A 542 11.59 -1.23 8.72
C LEU A 542 10.43 -0.63 9.50
N GLY A 543 10.49 0.67 9.77
CA GLY A 543 9.36 1.46 10.23
C GLY A 543 8.67 2.14 9.05
N ILE A 544 7.33 2.18 9.07
CA ILE A 544 6.49 2.84 8.07
C ILE A 544 5.57 3.81 8.81
N LEU A 545 5.81 5.10 8.66
CA LEU A 545 5.19 6.14 9.46
C LEU A 545 4.32 7.07 8.61
N GLY A 546 3.09 7.27 9.08
CA GLY A 546 2.13 8.22 8.54
C GLY A 546 1.81 8.00 7.07
N GLY A 547 1.40 9.07 6.40
CA GLY A 547 1.06 9.09 4.99
C GLY A 547 -0.21 9.89 4.73
N HIS A 548 -0.78 9.69 3.56
CA HIS A 548 -2.00 10.34 3.10
C HIS A 548 -2.91 9.34 2.41
N ARG A 549 -4.22 9.47 2.59
CA ARG A 549 -5.22 8.60 1.96
C ARG A 549 -6.50 9.34 1.59
N TYR A 550 -7.23 8.73 0.66
CA TYR A 550 -8.61 9.05 0.35
C TYR A 550 -9.49 7.86 0.76
N PHE A 551 -10.47 8.07 1.64
CA PHE A 551 -11.35 6.99 2.08
C PHE A 551 -12.71 7.53 2.56
N GLU A 552 -13.80 6.90 2.10
CA GLU A 552 -15.19 7.25 2.45
C GLU A 552 -15.48 8.77 2.35
N GLY A 553 -14.95 9.42 1.32
CA GLY A 553 -15.14 10.86 1.07
C GLY A 553 -14.19 11.79 1.81
N TYR A 554 -13.26 11.26 2.62
CA TYR A 554 -12.28 12.04 3.37
C TYR A 554 -10.90 11.95 2.72
N ASP A 555 -10.41 13.11 2.28
CA ASP A 555 -9.02 13.32 1.86
C ASP A 555 -8.20 13.84 3.05
N SER A 556 -7.33 13.00 3.60
CA SER A 556 -6.66 13.32 4.86
C SER A 556 -5.37 12.54 5.12
N PRO A 557 -4.43 13.14 5.88
CA PRO A 557 -3.26 12.45 6.36
C PRO A 557 -3.60 11.45 7.47
N VAL A 558 -2.70 10.48 7.69
CA VAL A 558 -2.83 9.44 8.72
C VAL A 558 -1.66 9.45 9.69
N ALA A 559 -1.91 9.02 10.92
CA ALA A 559 -0.92 8.97 11.99
C ALA A 559 -0.37 7.56 12.30
N THR A 560 -0.74 6.57 11.49
CA THR A 560 -0.39 5.17 11.73
C THR A 560 1.12 4.94 11.66
N PHE A 561 1.62 4.15 12.61
CA PHE A 561 3.00 3.69 12.65
C PHE A 561 3.01 2.16 12.64
N GLU A 562 3.51 1.61 11.55
CA GLU A 562 3.64 0.18 11.31
C GLU A 562 5.11 -0.20 11.26
N THR A 563 5.40 -1.46 11.56
CA THR A 563 6.73 -2.05 11.37
C THR A 563 6.62 -3.27 10.48
N LEU A 564 7.66 -3.51 9.69
CA LEU A 564 7.84 -4.73 8.91
C LEU A 564 9.19 -5.35 9.30
N ASN A 565 9.13 -6.53 9.90
CA ASN A 565 10.31 -7.35 10.15
C ASN A 565 10.48 -8.35 9.01
N SER A 566 11.68 -8.40 8.43
CA SER A 566 12.04 -9.34 7.38
C SER A 566 13.38 -10.01 7.74
N PRO A 567 13.34 -11.18 8.39
CA PRO A 567 14.54 -11.90 8.80
C PRO A 567 15.37 -12.44 7.63
#